data_AF-A0A146K7R7-F1
#
_entry.id   AF-A0A146K7R7-F1
#
_cell.length_a   1.000
_cell.length_b   1.000
_cell.length_c   1.000
_cell.angle_alpha   90.00
_cell.angle_beta   90.00
_cell.angle_gamma   90.00
#
_symmetry.space_group_name_H-M   'P 1'
#
loop_
_entity.id
_entity.type
_entity.pdbx_description
1 polymer ?
#
loop_
_entity_poly.entity_id
_entity_poly.type
_entity_poly.pdbx_seq_one_letter_code
_entity_poly.pdbx_strand_id
1 'polypeptide(L)'
;FQQLYKGELHCHIDGSLSIKFVTKIINSEKIVMNEYWTIDDINNQKVTEQFIDSIIRVKTGNSLLHYLKFFDITCACMQSIKNIKAAVYDIVESNLVPQNIKYAELRYAPIQHCNSGLSQFQVNQAITDAAAECEEKYKVQITIIICAMKHIDPESDGQKETLELFKSKFKVPIAYDQAGADINFTIHDFNNHYQ
;
A
#
# COMPACT_ATOMS: atom_id res chain seq x y z
N PHE A 1 -21.67 -15.93 7.66
CA PHE A 1 -20.26 -15.65 7.31
C PHE A 1 -19.65 -14.46 8.07
N GLN A 2 -20.32 -13.32 8.24
CA GLN A 2 -19.74 -12.15 8.93
C GLN A 2 -19.42 -12.33 10.43
N GLN A 3 -20.01 -13.32 11.11
CA GLN A 3 -19.76 -13.59 12.54
C GLN A 3 -18.55 -14.48 12.80
N LEU A 4 -17.93 -15.06 11.75
CA LEU A 4 -16.74 -15.91 11.90
C LEU A 4 -15.49 -15.04 12.11
N TYR A 5 -14.61 -15.45 13.02
CA TYR A 5 -13.27 -14.89 13.08
C TYR A 5 -12.47 -15.39 11.89
N LYS A 6 -11.84 -14.45 11.17
CA LYS A 6 -11.13 -14.72 9.92
C LYS A 6 -9.73 -14.12 9.98
N GLY A 7 -8.84 -14.72 9.19
CA GLY A 7 -7.55 -14.15 8.84
C GLY A 7 -7.60 -13.53 7.45
N GLU A 8 -6.87 -12.43 7.26
CA GLU A 8 -6.52 -11.88 5.95
C GLU A 8 -5.00 -12.02 5.79
N LEU A 9 -4.52 -12.76 4.78
CA LEU A 9 -3.10 -13.11 4.66
C LEU A 9 -2.41 -12.43 3.47
N HIS A 10 -3.17 -11.74 2.62
CA HIS A 10 -2.66 -11.10 1.41
C HIS A 10 -3.41 -9.79 1.14
N CYS A 11 -3.17 -8.79 1.98
CA CYS A 11 -3.74 -7.45 1.78
C CYS A 11 -2.65 -6.43 1.50
N HIS A 12 -2.59 -5.92 0.27
CA HIS A 12 -1.70 -4.81 -0.09
C HIS A 12 -2.23 -3.50 0.48
N ILE A 13 -1.47 -2.81 1.33
CA ILE A 13 -1.87 -1.50 1.89
C ILE A 13 -2.08 -0.51 0.76
N ASP A 14 -1.08 -0.42 -0.10
CA ASP A 14 -1.05 0.39 -1.31
C ASP A 14 -2.00 -0.11 -2.41
N GLY A 15 -2.69 -1.23 -2.21
CA GLY A 15 -3.69 -1.76 -3.16
C GLY A 15 -5.10 -1.88 -2.60
N SER A 16 -5.34 -1.53 -1.33
CA SER A 16 -6.62 -1.81 -0.64
C SER A 16 -7.25 -0.59 0.02
N LEU A 17 -6.79 0.62 -0.32
CA LEU A 17 -7.35 1.87 0.19
C LEU A 17 -8.79 2.05 -0.29
N SER A 18 -9.64 2.56 0.60
CA SER A 18 -11.01 2.87 0.26
C SER A 18 -11.07 4.03 -0.75
N ILE A 19 -12.05 3.96 -1.67
CA ILE A 19 -12.27 5.02 -2.66
C ILE A 19 -12.53 6.37 -1.97
N LYS A 20 -13.22 6.33 -0.83
CA LYS A 20 -13.46 7.49 0.03
C LYS A 20 -12.16 8.10 0.54
N PHE A 21 -11.22 7.29 1.02
CA PHE A 21 -9.91 7.76 1.47
C PHE A 21 -9.12 8.37 0.33
N VAL A 22 -8.98 7.65 -0.78
CA VAL A 22 -8.23 8.10 -1.97
C VAL A 22 -8.77 9.44 -2.47
N THR A 23 -10.10 9.53 -2.66
CA THR A 23 -10.78 10.75 -3.11
C THR A 23 -10.52 11.91 -2.15
N LYS A 24 -10.60 11.68 -0.84
CA LYS A 24 -10.34 12.70 0.18
C LYS A 24 -8.91 13.23 0.10
N ILE A 25 -7.91 12.35 0.04
CA ILE A 25 -6.50 12.75 0.01
C ILE A 25 -6.21 13.55 -1.27
N ILE A 26 -6.62 13.05 -2.44
CA ILE A 26 -6.43 13.74 -3.73
C ILE A 26 -6.98 15.17 -3.68
N ASN A 27 -8.22 15.34 -3.22
CA ASN A 27 -8.86 16.65 -3.18
C ASN A 27 -8.23 17.58 -2.13
N SER A 28 -7.85 17.05 -0.96
CA SER A 28 -7.30 17.88 0.12
C SER A 28 -5.86 18.34 -0.13
N GLU A 29 -5.05 17.50 -0.77
CA GLU A 29 -3.63 17.78 -1.03
C GLU A 29 -3.37 18.20 -2.47
N LYS A 30 -4.42 18.30 -3.29
CA LYS A 30 -4.35 18.74 -4.69
C LYS A 30 -3.39 17.86 -5.51
N ILE A 31 -3.47 16.55 -5.30
CA ILE A 31 -2.62 15.57 -6.00
C ILE A 31 -3.04 15.52 -7.47
N VAL A 32 -2.19 16.01 -8.36
CA VAL A 32 -2.44 16.04 -9.81
C VAL A 32 -1.93 14.75 -10.45
N MET A 33 -2.78 14.10 -11.26
CA MET A 33 -2.39 12.96 -12.07
C MET A 33 -2.87 13.17 -13.50
N ASN A 34 -2.06 13.85 -14.33
CA ASN A 34 -2.47 14.35 -15.66
C ASN A 34 -2.96 13.28 -16.65
N GLU A 35 -2.65 11.98 -16.44
CA GLU A 35 -3.25 10.89 -17.24
C GLU A 35 -4.76 10.76 -16.98
N TYR A 36 -5.24 11.18 -15.81
CA TYR A 36 -6.58 10.95 -15.31
C TYR A 36 -7.36 12.24 -15.02
N TRP A 37 -6.72 13.23 -14.39
CA TRP A 37 -7.32 14.51 -14.03
C TRP A 37 -6.29 15.63 -13.89
N THR A 38 -6.75 16.86 -14.00
CA THR A 38 -5.93 18.07 -13.83
C THR A 38 -6.20 18.78 -12.50
N ILE A 39 -5.40 19.79 -12.19
CA ILE A 39 -5.67 20.67 -11.04
C ILE A 39 -7.02 21.40 -11.17
N ASP A 40 -7.42 21.75 -12.40
CA ASP A 40 -8.71 22.39 -12.66
C ASP A 40 -9.86 21.45 -12.39
N ASP A 41 -9.72 20.16 -12.69
CA ASP A 41 -10.76 19.18 -12.37
C ASP A 41 -10.93 19.03 -10.85
N ILE A 42 -9.85 19.08 -10.08
CA ILE A 42 -9.90 19.08 -8.61
C ILE A 42 -10.57 20.36 -8.09
N ASN A 43 -10.18 21.53 -8.60
CA ASN A 43 -10.72 22.81 -8.16
C ASN A 43 -12.21 22.96 -8.51
N ASN A 44 -12.63 22.38 -9.64
CA ASN A 44 -14.02 22.32 -10.07
C ASN A 44 -14.80 21.12 -9.45
N GLN A 45 -14.24 20.44 -8.45
CA GLN A 45 -14.88 19.33 -7.71
C GLN A 45 -15.32 18.15 -8.60
N LYS A 46 -14.63 17.91 -9.71
CA LYS A 46 -14.93 16.80 -10.63
C LYS A 46 -14.33 15.47 -10.17
N VAL A 47 -13.29 15.49 -9.34
CA VAL A 47 -12.66 14.28 -8.80
C VAL A 47 -13.48 13.74 -7.62
N THR A 48 -14.63 13.13 -7.94
CA THR A 48 -15.55 12.53 -6.97
C THR A 48 -15.25 11.05 -6.71
N GLU A 49 -15.87 10.47 -5.68
CA GLU A 49 -15.75 9.03 -5.42
C GLU A 49 -16.24 8.19 -6.62
N GLN A 50 -17.33 8.61 -7.27
CA GLN A 50 -17.83 7.93 -8.48
C GLN A 50 -16.86 8.05 -9.66
N PHE A 51 -16.20 9.19 -9.81
CA PHE A 51 -15.18 9.38 -10.84
C PHE A 51 -13.98 8.46 -10.59
N ILE A 52 -13.45 8.42 -9.36
CA ILE A 52 -12.36 7.51 -8.99
C ILE A 52 -12.77 6.04 -9.18
N ASP A 53 -13.95 5.63 -8.71
CA ASP A 53 -14.49 4.28 -8.91
C ASP A 53 -14.58 3.90 -10.39
N SER A 54 -14.98 4.85 -11.25
CA SER A 54 -15.06 4.62 -12.70
C SER A 54 -13.69 4.34 -13.32
N ILE A 55 -12.62 4.99 -12.86
CA ILE A 55 -11.25 4.75 -13.33
C ILE A 55 -10.80 3.34 -12.93
N ILE A 56 -11.11 2.93 -11.70
CA ILE A 56 -10.72 1.63 -11.13
C ILE A 56 -11.48 0.49 -11.84
N ARG A 57 -12.80 0.61 -12.00
CA ARG A 57 -13.63 -0.45 -12.58
C ARG A 57 -13.46 -0.61 -14.09
N VAL A 58 -13.28 0.48 -14.84
CA VAL A 58 -13.16 0.42 -16.30
C VAL A 58 -11.82 -0.21 -16.73
N LYS A 59 -10.74 0.00 -15.96
CA LYS A 59 -9.41 -0.49 -16.34
C LYS A 59 -9.12 -1.92 -15.88
N THR A 60 -9.82 -2.50 -14.91
CA THR A 60 -9.55 -3.88 -14.42
C THR A 60 -9.95 -5.01 -15.38
N GLY A 61 -10.54 -4.69 -16.54
CA GLY A 61 -11.13 -5.68 -17.45
C GLY A 61 -10.18 -6.48 -18.35
N ASN A 62 -8.90 -6.11 -18.57
CA ASN A 62 -8.13 -6.69 -19.70
C ASN A 62 -6.63 -6.99 -19.52
N SER A 63 -5.99 -6.77 -18.36
CA SER A 63 -4.61 -7.25 -18.09
C SER A 63 -4.14 -6.88 -16.68
N LEU A 64 -3.18 -7.64 -16.14
CA LEU A 64 -2.47 -7.31 -14.88
C LEU A 64 -1.93 -5.87 -14.88
N LEU A 65 -1.38 -5.40 -16.02
CA LEU A 65 -0.87 -4.04 -16.16
C LEU A 65 -1.93 -2.96 -15.90
N HIS A 66 -3.18 -3.18 -16.30
CA HIS A 66 -4.22 -2.20 -16.05
C HIS A 66 -4.71 -2.20 -14.59
N TYR A 67 -4.66 -3.35 -13.91
CA TYR A 67 -4.89 -3.41 -12.47
C TYR A 67 -3.81 -2.64 -11.69
N LEU A 68 -2.54 -2.75 -12.12
CA LEU A 68 -1.43 -2.03 -11.50
C LEU A 68 -1.55 -0.50 -11.61
N LYS A 69 -2.28 0.04 -12.59
CA LYS A 69 -2.53 1.50 -12.67
C LYS A 69 -3.28 2.08 -11.47
N PHE A 70 -4.03 1.24 -10.74
CA PHE A 70 -4.63 1.67 -9.48
C PHE A 70 -3.57 1.93 -8.40
N PHE A 71 -2.48 1.16 -8.39
CA PHE A 71 -1.37 1.37 -7.47
C PHE A 71 -0.71 2.75 -7.67
N ASP A 72 -0.64 3.26 -8.91
CA ASP A 72 -0.10 4.60 -9.14
C ASP A 72 -0.90 5.67 -8.38
N ILE A 73 -2.23 5.52 -8.34
CA ILE A 73 -3.14 6.46 -7.68
C ILE A 73 -3.02 6.37 -6.16
N THR A 74 -3.07 5.16 -5.62
CA THR A 74 -2.99 4.92 -4.16
C THR A 74 -1.62 5.23 -3.61
N CYS A 75 -0.54 4.85 -4.31
CA CYS A 75 0.83 5.22 -3.94
C CYS A 75 1.01 6.74 -3.93
N ALA A 76 0.45 7.47 -4.91
CA ALA A 76 0.51 8.93 -4.90
C ALA A 76 -0.14 9.54 -3.63
N CYS A 77 -1.18 8.91 -3.10
CA CYS A 77 -1.83 9.33 -1.85
C CYS A 77 -0.99 9.05 -0.59
N MET A 78 0.02 8.17 -0.68
CA MET A 78 0.82 7.68 0.45
C MET A 78 2.24 8.27 0.52
N GLN A 79 2.44 9.49 0.01
CA GLN A 79 3.77 10.11 -0.04
C GLN A 79 4.13 10.99 1.18
N SER A 80 3.40 10.87 2.30
CA SER A 80 3.68 11.60 3.54
C SER A 80 3.44 10.70 4.75
N ILE A 81 4.19 10.92 5.84
CA ILE A 81 4.04 10.15 7.08
C ILE A 81 2.60 10.18 7.60
N LYS A 82 1.96 11.35 7.51
CA LYS A 82 0.56 11.52 7.90
C LYS A 82 -0.36 10.62 7.06
N ASN A 83 -0.20 10.60 5.75
CA ASN A 83 -1.09 9.82 4.88
C ASN A 83 -0.79 8.32 4.96
N ILE A 84 0.47 7.94 5.13
CA ILE A 84 0.88 6.55 5.36
C ILE A 84 0.22 6.00 6.62
N LYS A 85 0.27 6.75 7.74
CA LYS A 85 -0.44 6.36 8.96
C LYS A 85 -1.94 6.26 8.70
N ALA A 86 -2.53 7.28 8.07
CA ALA A 86 -3.96 7.32 7.79
C ALA A 86 -4.44 6.19 6.86
N ALA A 87 -3.59 5.72 5.93
CA ALA A 87 -3.86 4.59 5.05
C ALA A 87 -4.01 3.27 5.82
N VAL A 88 -3.15 3.03 6.83
CA VAL A 88 -3.28 1.84 7.70
C VAL A 88 -4.61 1.86 8.45
N TYR A 89 -4.97 3.02 9.03
CA TYR A 89 -6.27 3.18 9.70
C TYR A 89 -7.44 2.93 8.74
N ASP A 90 -7.37 3.49 7.52
CA ASP A 90 -8.42 3.31 6.52
C ASP A 90 -8.66 1.83 6.20
N ILE A 91 -7.62 1.03 5.98
CA ILE A 91 -7.76 -0.41 5.70
C ILE A 91 -8.38 -1.14 6.88
N VAL A 92 -7.92 -0.86 8.10
CA VAL A 92 -8.44 -1.53 9.30
C VAL A 92 -9.93 -1.20 9.48
N GLU A 93 -10.30 0.08 9.35
CA GLU A 93 -11.68 0.56 9.56
C GLU A 93 -12.63 0.16 8.44
N SER A 94 -12.20 0.21 7.18
CA SER A 94 -13.05 -0.01 6.01
C SER A 94 -13.12 -1.47 5.58
N ASN A 95 -12.04 -2.24 5.77
CA ASN A 95 -11.94 -3.60 5.24
C ASN A 95 -11.92 -4.67 6.34
N LEU A 96 -11.12 -4.49 7.40
CA LEU A 96 -10.88 -5.57 8.36
C LEU A 96 -11.98 -5.69 9.41
N VAL A 97 -12.30 -4.58 10.09
CA VAL A 97 -13.29 -4.55 11.18
C VAL A 97 -14.69 -4.95 10.71
N PRO A 98 -15.25 -4.41 9.61
CA PRO A 98 -16.59 -4.78 9.16
C PRO A 98 -16.71 -6.25 8.75
N GLN A 99 -15.58 -6.87 8.41
CA GLN A 99 -15.51 -8.27 8.01
C GLN A 99 -15.18 -9.21 9.17
N ASN A 100 -15.03 -8.73 10.41
CA ASN A 100 -14.64 -9.53 11.58
C ASN A 100 -13.30 -10.27 11.39
N ILE A 101 -12.35 -9.64 10.69
CA ILE A 101 -10.97 -10.09 10.62
C ILE A 101 -10.33 -9.91 12.02
N LYS A 102 -9.62 -10.93 12.50
CA LYS A 102 -8.89 -10.90 13.79
C LYS A 102 -7.39 -10.98 13.66
N TYR A 103 -6.91 -11.42 12.50
CA TYR A 103 -5.49 -11.44 12.15
C TYR A 103 -5.33 -10.96 10.71
N ALA A 104 -4.41 -10.04 10.45
CA ALA A 104 -4.13 -9.51 9.14
C ALA A 104 -2.63 -9.46 8.85
N GLU A 105 -2.24 -9.91 7.67
CA GLU A 105 -0.92 -9.68 7.10
C GLU A 105 -1.04 -8.57 6.06
N LEU A 106 -0.63 -7.37 6.46
CA LEU A 106 -0.66 -6.18 5.62
C LEU A 106 0.69 -6.02 4.93
N ARG A 107 0.67 -5.98 3.60
CA ARG A 107 1.87 -5.94 2.77
C ARG A 107 1.98 -4.68 1.95
N TYR A 108 3.18 -4.22 1.65
CA TYR A 108 3.39 -3.00 0.86
C TYR A 108 4.83 -2.92 0.35
N ALA A 109 5.08 -2.11 -0.66
CA ALA A 109 6.42 -1.89 -1.22
C ALA A 109 7.02 -0.56 -0.73
N PRO A 110 7.97 -0.52 0.23
CA PRO A 110 8.42 0.73 0.82
C PRO A 110 9.02 1.71 -0.20
N ILE A 111 9.72 1.19 -1.20
CA ILE A 111 10.32 1.99 -2.27
C ILE A 111 9.30 2.84 -3.05
N GLN A 112 8.03 2.41 -3.11
CA GLN A 112 6.98 3.15 -3.81
C GLN A 112 6.46 4.37 -3.04
N HIS A 113 6.83 4.51 -1.76
CA HIS A 113 6.34 5.56 -0.86
C HIS A 113 7.42 6.61 -0.53
N CYS A 114 8.46 6.68 -1.37
CA CYS A 114 9.64 7.53 -1.16
C CYS A 114 9.74 8.72 -2.16
N ASN A 115 8.77 8.91 -3.06
CA ASN A 115 8.86 9.90 -4.14
C ASN A 115 8.85 11.35 -3.65
N SER A 116 8.35 11.60 -2.43
CA SER A 116 8.36 12.93 -1.79
C SER A 116 9.47 13.09 -0.73
N GLY A 117 10.54 12.30 -0.83
CA GLY A 117 11.76 12.46 0.00
C GLY A 117 11.73 11.75 1.35
N LEU A 118 10.79 10.83 1.56
CA LEU A 118 10.84 9.90 2.69
C LEU A 118 11.88 8.81 2.45
N SER A 119 12.55 8.35 3.51
CA SER A 119 13.31 7.09 3.46
C SER A 119 12.38 5.90 3.67
N GLN A 120 12.78 4.71 3.21
CA GLN A 120 11.97 3.51 3.43
C GLN A 120 11.84 3.20 4.93
N PHE A 121 12.86 3.54 5.73
CA PHE A 121 12.79 3.44 7.19
C PHE A 121 11.67 4.29 7.77
N GLN A 122 11.54 5.54 7.34
CA GLN A 122 10.47 6.43 7.81
C GLN A 122 9.08 5.90 7.39
N VAL A 123 8.97 5.36 6.16
CA VAL A 123 7.76 4.70 5.67
C VAL A 123 7.40 3.51 6.57
N ASN A 124 8.33 2.58 6.79
CA ASN A 124 8.07 1.38 7.60
C ASN A 124 7.78 1.72 9.07
N GLN A 125 8.49 2.70 9.64
CA GLN A 125 8.23 3.17 10.98
C GLN A 125 6.81 3.75 11.10
N ALA A 126 6.36 4.54 10.11
CA ALA A 126 5.01 5.08 10.10
C ALA A 126 3.94 3.98 10.03
N ILE A 127 4.14 2.98 9.17
CA ILE A 127 3.20 1.85 9.01
C ILE A 127 3.14 1.01 10.28
N THR A 128 4.29 0.61 10.83
CA THR A 128 4.38 -0.23 12.02
C THR A 128 3.85 0.47 13.28
N ASP A 129 4.07 1.79 13.40
CA ASP A 129 3.44 2.61 14.44
C ASP A 129 1.91 2.57 14.34
N ALA A 130 1.36 2.88 13.16
CA ALA A 130 -0.08 2.92 12.96
C ALA A 130 -0.73 1.53 13.10
N ALA A 131 -0.03 0.47 12.68
CA ALA A 131 -0.45 -0.90 12.87
C ALA A 131 -0.59 -1.24 14.36
N ALA A 132 0.43 -0.97 15.17
CA ALA A 132 0.39 -1.20 16.61
C ALA A 132 -0.76 -0.44 17.29
N GLU A 133 -0.94 0.85 16.94
CA GLU A 133 -2.07 1.66 17.45
C GLU A 133 -3.43 1.05 17.06
N CYS A 134 -3.54 0.51 15.84
CA CYS A 134 -4.73 -0.17 15.35
C CYS A 134 -4.98 -1.51 16.05
N GLU A 135 -3.93 -2.29 16.35
CA GLU A 135 -4.08 -3.55 17.10
C GLU A 135 -4.73 -3.29 18.46
N GLU A 136 -4.23 -2.27 19.17
CA GLU A 136 -4.75 -1.87 20.47
C GLU A 136 -6.20 -1.40 20.40
N LYS A 137 -6.52 -0.55 19.40
CA LYS A 137 -7.83 0.10 19.26
C LYS A 137 -8.92 -0.85 18.75
N TYR A 138 -8.63 -1.67 17.74
CA TYR A 138 -9.64 -2.48 17.04
C TYR A 138 -9.61 -3.96 17.39
N LYS A 139 -8.63 -4.40 18.20
CA LYS A 139 -8.46 -5.81 18.60
C LYS A 139 -8.30 -6.73 17.37
N VAL A 140 -7.46 -6.30 16.43
CA VAL A 140 -7.04 -7.06 15.24
C VAL A 140 -5.53 -7.22 15.35
N GLN A 141 -5.01 -8.44 15.29
CA GLN A 141 -3.56 -8.65 15.22
C GLN A 141 -3.06 -8.35 13.81
N ILE A 142 -1.94 -7.65 13.68
CA ILE A 142 -1.39 -7.17 12.41
C ILE A 142 0.09 -7.54 12.33
N THR A 143 0.44 -8.28 11.28
CA THR A 143 1.83 -8.47 10.84
C THR A 143 2.06 -7.63 9.59
N ILE A 144 3.23 -6.99 9.50
CA ILE A 144 3.63 -6.22 8.33
C ILE A 144 4.49 -7.09 7.43
N ILE A 145 4.26 -7.05 6.12
CA ILE A 145 5.09 -7.73 5.14
C ILE A 145 5.69 -6.70 4.18
N ILE A 146 7.01 -6.63 4.15
CA ILE A 146 7.74 -5.70 3.28
C ILE A 146 7.98 -6.38 1.93
N CYS A 147 7.53 -5.74 0.84
CA CYS A 147 7.66 -6.26 -0.51
C CYS A 147 8.86 -5.65 -1.24
N ALA A 148 9.76 -6.49 -1.73
CA ALA A 148 10.66 -6.16 -2.84
C ALA A 148 9.93 -6.26 -4.18
N MET A 149 10.30 -5.40 -5.13
CA MET A 149 9.59 -5.31 -6.41
C MET A 149 10.34 -6.05 -7.51
N LYS A 150 9.75 -7.10 -8.09
CA LYS A 150 10.41 -7.98 -9.07
C LYS A 150 10.95 -7.28 -10.33
N HIS A 151 10.34 -6.17 -10.72
CA HIS A 151 10.74 -5.38 -11.89
C HIS A 151 11.84 -4.34 -11.59
N ILE A 152 12.33 -4.28 -10.34
CA ILE A 152 13.43 -3.42 -9.92
C ILE A 152 14.66 -4.30 -9.71
N ASP A 153 15.78 -3.88 -10.27
CA ASP A 153 17.08 -4.57 -10.15
C ASP A 153 17.36 -4.93 -8.67
N PRO A 154 17.52 -6.22 -8.33
CA PRO A 154 17.79 -6.66 -6.97
C PRO A 154 19.02 -6.01 -6.35
N GLU A 155 20.01 -5.62 -7.17
CA GLU A 155 21.24 -4.99 -6.72
C GLU A 155 21.13 -3.47 -6.54
N SER A 156 19.98 -2.87 -6.86
CA SER A 156 19.73 -1.45 -6.62
C SER A 156 19.77 -1.09 -5.13
N ASP A 157 20.23 0.12 -4.82
CA ASP A 157 20.29 0.62 -3.45
C ASP A 157 18.92 0.57 -2.75
N GLY A 158 17.84 0.80 -3.50
CA GLY A 158 16.47 0.72 -2.98
C GLY A 158 16.09 -0.70 -2.55
N GLN A 159 16.40 -1.73 -3.34
CA GLN A 159 16.11 -3.13 -2.98
C GLN A 159 16.98 -3.62 -1.81
N LYS A 160 18.24 -3.18 -1.77
CA LYS A 160 19.15 -3.42 -0.65
C LYS A 160 18.62 -2.79 0.64
N GLU A 161 18.15 -1.55 0.59
CA GLU A 161 17.50 -0.90 1.73
C GLU A 161 16.24 -1.66 2.17
N THR A 162 15.41 -2.14 1.24
CA THR A 162 14.24 -2.97 1.55
C THR A 162 14.63 -4.25 2.32
N LEU A 163 15.73 -4.91 1.93
CA LEU A 163 16.25 -6.08 2.63
C LEU A 163 16.78 -5.74 4.03
N GLU A 164 17.49 -4.61 4.18
CA GLU A 164 17.98 -4.15 5.49
C GLU A 164 16.85 -3.74 6.44
N LEU A 165 15.74 -3.23 5.92
CA LEU A 165 14.54 -2.97 6.73
C LEU A 165 13.95 -4.25 7.32
N PHE A 166 13.88 -5.32 6.54
CA PHE A 166 13.39 -6.61 7.03
C PHE A 166 14.24 -7.16 8.18
N LYS A 167 15.55 -6.90 8.18
CA LYS A 167 16.46 -7.28 9.27
C LYS A 167 16.33 -6.42 10.52
N SER A 168 15.64 -5.29 10.44
CA SER A 168 15.48 -4.32 11.53
C SER A 168 14.29 -4.66 12.44
N LYS A 169 14.33 -4.17 13.69
CA LYS A 169 13.28 -4.41 14.69
C LYS A 169 12.26 -3.27 14.73
N PHE A 170 10.97 -3.63 14.78
CA PHE A 170 9.86 -2.69 14.86
C PHE A 170 8.81 -3.15 15.88
N LYS A 171 7.76 -2.34 16.07
CA LYS A 171 6.73 -2.55 17.11
C LYS A 171 5.82 -3.74 16.85
N VAL A 172 5.67 -4.13 15.58
CA VAL A 172 4.87 -5.28 15.14
C VAL A 172 5.76 -6.27 14.39
N PRO A 173 5.39 -7.56 14.30
CA PRO A 173 6.13 -8.54 13.51
C PRO A 173 6.26 -8.09 12.05
N ILE A 174 7.42 -8.39 11.45
CA ILE A 174 7.72 -8.11 10.05
C ILE A 174 8.10 -9.39 9.33
N ALA A 175 7.59 -9.57 8.11
CA ALA A 175 8.02 -10.57 7.13
C ALA A 175 8.43 -9.90 5.81
N TYR A 176 8.91 -10.71 4.85
CA TYR A 176 9.40 -10.26 3.56
C TYR A 176 8.68 -10.99 2.41
N ASP A 177 8.42 -10.28 1.31
CA ASP A 177 7.73 -10.79 0.13
C ASP A 177 8.32 -10.22 -1.17
N GLN A 178 7.97 -10.81 -2.31
CA GLN A 178 8.28 -10.31 -3.64
C GLN A 178 7.02 -10.09 -4.46
N ALA A 179 6.82 -8.84 -4.91
CA ALA A 179 5.62 -8.41 -5.61
C ALA A 179 5.93 -7.67 -6.92
N GLY A 180 4.88 -7.32 -7.66
CA GLY A 180 4.97 -6.65 -8.96
C GLY A 180 4.87 -7.60 -10.14
N ALA A 181 4.94 -7.05 -11.35
CA ALA A 181 4.78 -7.82 -12.58
C ALA A 181 5.90 -8.85 -12.73
N ASP A 182 5.54 -10.09 -13.08
CA ASP A 182 6.47 -11.18 -13.44
C ASP A 182 7.05 -10.96 -14.85
N ILE A 183 7.70 -9.81 -15.04
CA ILE A 183 8.38 -9.47 -16.27
C ILE A 183 9.88 -9.44 -15.98
N ASN A 184 10.65 -10.19 -16.78
CA ASN A 184 12.11 -10.16 -16.86
C ASN A 184 12.93 -10.80 -15.73
N PHE A 185 12.37 -11.07 -14.54
CA PHE A 185 13.13 -11.66 -13.42
C PHE A 185 12.43 -12.89 -12.83
N THR A 186 13.22 -13.88 -12.43
CA THR A 186 12.81 -15.15 -11.82
C THR A 186 13.22 -15.20 -10.34
N ILE A 187 12.71 -16.19 -9.59
CA ILE A 187 13.07 -16.37 -8.17
C ILE A 187 14.59 -16.54 -7.96
N HIS A 188 15.30 -17.06 -8.96
CA HIS A 188 16.75 -17.27 -8.88
C HIS A 188 17.55 -15.97 -8.82
N ASP A 189 17.02 -14.89 -9.38
CA ASP A 189 17.67 -13.57 -9.40
C ASP A 189 17.71 -12.93 -8.01
N PHE A 190 16.95 -13.46 -7.06
CA PHE A 190 16.86 -12.99 -5.68
C PHE A 190 17.35 -14.00 -4.64
N ASN A 191 18.06 -15.07 -5.05
CA ASN A 191 18.51 -16.13 -4.13
C ASN A 191 19.29 -15.61 -2.91
N ASN A 192 20.03 -14.51 -3.06
CA ASN A 192 20.79 -13.89 -1.97
C ASN A 192 19.90 -13.18 -0.92
N HIS A 193 18.64 -12.90 -1.24
CA HIS A 193 17.70 -12.23 -0.32
C HIS A 193 17.01 -13.21 0.63
N TYR A 194 17.12 -14.52 0.37
CA TYR A 194 16.46 -15.59 1.13
C TYR A 194 17.40 -16.43 2.01
N GLN A 195 18.70 -16.08 2.06
CA GLN A 195 19.71 -16.71 2.92
C GLN A 195 19.92 -15.90 4.20
#